data_AF-J3MQB1-F1
#
_entry.id   AF-J3MQB1-F1
#
_cell.length_a   1.000
_cell.length_b   1.000
_cell.length_c   1.000
_cell.angle_alpha   90.00
_cell.angle_beta   90.00
_cell.angle_gamma   90.00
#
_symmetry.space_group_name_H-M   'P 1'
#
loop_
_entity.id
_entity.type
_entity.pdbx_description
1 polymer ?
#
loop_
_entity_poly.entity_id
_entity_poly.type
_entity_poly.pdbx_seq_one_letter_code
_entity_poly.pdbx_strand_id
1 'polypeptide(L)'
;MDLVFNKLLEHATRLREYLKASAEKISLGEGIERLRRLYKVATSDEEREVLDWHLANLEFSNAGCLSDLSLAHWDQDDQYEMGGDHCFLAGGNSRLVHALCDGVPVLYEKTVKQIEHGEDGVSITVEGDQVFKADMALCTVPLGVLKSRSIMFEPELPERKLEAIQRLGFGLLNKVAMVFPHVFWDEEIDTFGCVNKERSKRGEFFLFYSYHTVSGGPVLIALVAGEAALEFEKVDPAVALHRVLGILKGIYGPKGVTVPDPIQSCCTSWGSDPLCAGSYSHIRVGSSGADYDILAESVNDQLFFAGEATNRAYPATMHGALLSGLREASKILCASENRVNSDYKKYALQKSIRPVDGVLDDLFMEPDLECGRFSFVFSFITPEEQQAPGLVRITLEKHLFPPSKKRKVKGKKNDQEPAAEKIDQQVFHLYATVSQEQATELMASEDDKSRIAFLCKDLGAKLMGYDSTCNVVSSLISGILRARKARKRLEGSKNFKLPL
;
A
#
# COMPACT_ATOMS: atom_id res chain seq x y z
N MET A 1 -23.38 -3.55 -30.48
CA MET A 1 -21.99 -4.05 -30.55
C MET A 1 -21.41 -4.31 -29.18
N ASP A 2 -21.83 -3.55 -28.17
CA ASP A 2 -21.44 -3.67 -26.76
C ASP A 2 -21.50 -5.12 -26.24
N LEU A 3 -22.62 -5.82 -26.45
CA LEU A 3 -22.77 -7.23 -26.07
C LEU A 3 -21.73 -8.14 -26.74
N VAL A 4 -21.37 -7.84 -27.99
CA VAL A 4 -20.40 -8.62 -28.76
C VAL A 4 -18.98 -8.36 -28.25
N PHE A 5 -18.66 -7.11 -27.95
CA PHE A 5 -17.38 -6.73 -27.34
C PHE A 5 -17.19 -7.39 -25.96
N ASN A 6 -18.20 -7.32 -25.08
CA ASN A 6 -18.15 -7.96 -23.77
C ASN A 6 -18.00 -9.49 -23.88
N LYS A 7 -18.66 -10.12 -24.85
CA LYS A 7 -18.45 -11.55 -25.14
C LYS A 7 -17.03 -11.85 -25.62
N LEU A 8 -16.40 -10.97 -26.41
CA LEU A 8 -15.00 -11.14 -26.80
C LEU A 8 -14.06 -11.08 -25.59
N LEU A 9 -14.31 -10.18 -24.65
CA LEU A 9 -13.54 -10.11 -23.39
C LEU A 9 -13.76 -11.36 -22.53
N GLU A 10 -15.00 -11.84 -22.39
CA GLU A 10 -15.28 -13.10 -21.69
C GLU A 10 -14.54 -14.28 -22.33
N HIS A 11 -14.50 -14.34 -23.66
CA HIS A 11 -13.71 -15.34 -24.39
C HIS A 11 -12.20 -15.16 -24.20
N ALA A 12 -11.71 -13.92 -24.07
CA ALA A 12 -10.30 -13.65 -23.75
C ALA A 12 -9.94 -14.15 -22.34
N THR A 13 -10.84 -13.96 -21.36
CA THR A 13 -10.70 -14.50 -20.00
C THR A 13 -10.64 -16.04 -20.02
N ARG A 14 -11.52 -16.70 -20.78
CA ARG A 14 -11.46 -18.17 -20.95
C ARG A 14 -10.19 -18.62 -21.68
N LEU A 15 -9.73 -17.83 -22.65
CA LEU A 15 -8.51 -18.12 -23.41
C LEU A 15 -7.27 -18.07 -22.49
N ARG A 16 -7.15 -17.07 -21.61
CA ARG A 16 -6.02 -17.02 -20.67
C ARG A 16 -6.02 -18.20 -19.68
N GLU A 17 -7.19 -18.65 -19.22
CA GLU A 17 -7.30 -19.82 -18.34
C GLU A 17 -6.81 -21.10 -19.03
N TYR A 18 -7.13 -21.25 -20.32
CA TYR A 18 -6.65 -22.38 -21.13
C TYR A 18 -5.14 -22.33 -21.36
N LEU A 19 -4.59 -21.15 -21.67
CA LEU A 19 -3.18 -20.95 -22.00
C LEU A 19 -2.25 -20.92 -20.78
N LYS A 20 -2.76 -20.59 -19.59
CA LYS A 20 -2.02 -20.50 -18.32
C LYS A 20 -0.77 -19.62 -18.47
N ALA A 21 0.41 -20.10 -18.09
CA ALA A 21 1.67 -19.37 -18.18
C ALA A 21 2.02 -18.88 -19.61
N SER A 22 1.45 -19.50 -20.65
CA SER A 22 1.67 -19.02 -22.03
C SER A 22 0.95 -17.69 -22.30
N ALA A 23 -0.12 -17.37 -21.56
CA ALA A 23 -0.86 -16.11 -21.69
C ALA A 23 -0.04 -14.89 -21.25
N GLU A 24 0.92 -15.06 -20.34
CA GLU A 24 1.79 -13.99 -19.83
C GLU A 24 2.65 -13.33 -20.93
N LYS A 25 2.82 -14.02 -22.06
CA LYS A 25 3.61 -13.56 -23.23
C LYS A 25 2.75 -13.00 -24.35
N ILE A 26 1.43 -12.92 -24.18
CA ILE A 26 0.47 -12.52 -25.20
C ILE A 26 -0.17 -11.20 -24.77
N SER A 27 -0.26 -10.26 -25.70
CA SER A 27 -0.98 -9.02 -25.46
C SER A 27 -2.50 -9.22 -25.55
N LEU A 28 -3.25 -8.43 -24.80
CA LEU A 28 -4.70 -8.45 -24.84
C LEU A 28 -5.22 -8.14 -26.26
N GLY A 29 -4.59 -7.20 -26.97
CA GLY A 29 -4.90 -6.88 -28.34
C GLY A 29 -4.71 -8.05 -29.31
N GLU A 30 -3.63 -8.82 -29.14
CA GLU A 30 -3.42 -10.04 -29.91
C GLU A 30 -4.48 -11.10 -29.61
N GLY A 31 -4.81 -11.30 -28.33
CA GLY A 31 -5.86 -12.23 -27.90
C GLY A 31 -7.22 -11.89 -28.52
N ILE A 32 -7.64 -10.62 -28.42
CA ILE A 32 -8.91 -10.14 -28.96
C ILE A 32 -8.95 -10.28 -30.49
N GLU A 33 -7.89 -9.89 -31.20
CA GLU A 33 -7.88 -9.97 -32.67
C GLU A 33 -7.91 -11.42 -33.17
N ARG A 34 -7.25 -12.36 -32.47
CA ARG A 34 -7.35 -13.80 -32.77
C ARG A 34 -8.78 -14.32 -32.58
N LEU A 35 -9.43 -13.98 -31.46
CA LEU A 35 -10.81 -14.38 -31.17
C LEU A 35 -11.81 -13.78 -32.17
N ARG A 36 -11.64 -12.50 -32.50
CA ARG A 36 -12.45 -11.81 -33.50
C ARG A 36 -12.39 -12.53 -34.85
N ARG A 37 -11.20 -12.92 -35.31
CA ARG A 37 -11.02 -13.68 -36.56
C ARG A 37 -11.64 -15.08 -36.48
N LEU A 38 -11.44 -15.79 -35.36
CA LEU A 38 -11.95 -17.14 -35.15
C LEU A 38 -13.49 -17.17 -35.19
N TYR A 39 -14.14 -16.23 -34.51
CA TYR A 39 -15.59 -16.14 -34.43
C TYR A 39 -16.23 -15.28 -35.52
N LYS A 40 -15.43 -14.75 -36.47
CA LYS A 40 -15.88 -13.88 -37.56
C LYS A 40 -16.73 -12.70 -37.07
N VAL A 41 -16.25 -12.04 -36.02
CA VAL A 41 -16.90 -10.87 -35.41
C VAL A 41 -16.46 -9.58 -36.10
N ALA A 42 -17.37 -8.62 -36.25
CA ALA A 42 -17.12 -7.30 -36.83
C ALA A 42 -16.43 -7.39 -38.20
N THR A 43 -17.11 -8.02 -39.15
CA THR A 43 -16.58 -8.28 -40.50
C THR A 43 -16.89 -7.16 -41.48
N SER A 44 -17.95 -6.39 -41.23
CA SER A 44 -18.22 -5.16 -42.00
C SER A 44 -17.38 -4.00 -41.45
N ASP A 45 -17.15 -2.99 -42.29
CA ASP A 45 -16.40 -1.80 -41.90
C ASP A 45 -17.11 -1.04 -40.76
N GLU A 46 -18.43 -0.88 -40.83
CA GLU A 46 -19.23 -0.20 -39.80
C GLU A 46 -19.15 -0.91 -38.43
N GLU A 47 -19.33 -2.24 -38.39
CA GLU A 47 -19.18 -3.00 -37.15
C GLU A 47 -17.74 -2.92 -36.63
N ARG A 48 -16.76 -2.88 -37.53
CA ARG A 48 -15.34 -2.80 -37.15
C ARG A 48 -15.02 -1.44 -36.55
N GLU A 49 -15.54 -0.36 -37.11
CA GLU A 49 -15.38 0.99 -36.59
C GLU A 49 -15.96 1.10 -35.16
N VAL A 50 -17.15 0.55 -34.92
CA VAL A 50 -17.75 0.51 -33.57
C VAL A 50 -16.96 -0.39 -32.60
N LEU A 51 -16.45 -1.53 -33.09
CA LEU A 51 -15.55 -2.36 -32.28
C LEU A 51 -14.26 -1.60 -31.93
N ASP A 52 -13.66 -0.88 -32.88
CA ASP A 52 -12.46 -0.09 -32.65
C ASP A 52 -12.74 1.06 -31.65
N TRP A 53 -13.96 1.61 -31.57
CA TRP A 53 -14.35 2.54 -30.49
C TRP A 53 -14.33 1.87 -29.10
N HIS A 54 -14.87 0.66 -28.95
CA HIS A 54 -14.78 -0.07 -27.68
C HIS A 54 -13.33 -0.42 -27.30
N LEU A 55 -12.50 -0.75 -28.30
CA LEU A 55 -11.08 -0.99 -28.08
C LEU A 55 -10.37 0.28 -27.63
N ALA A 56 -10.70 1.44 -28.21
CA ALA A 56 -10.20 2.73 -27.75
C ALA A 56 -10.65 3.04 -26.31
N ASN A 57 -11.90 2.69 -25.95
CA ASN A 57 -12.38 2.85 -24.58
C ASN A 57 -11.61 1.97 -23.58
N LEU A 58 -11.23 0.75 -23.99
CA LEU A 58 -10.38 -0.12 -23.17
C LEU A 58 -8.95 0.41 -23.05
N GLU A 59 -8.39 0.98 -24.12
CA GLU A 59 -7.10 1.70 -24.07
C GLU A 59 -7.17 2.94 -23.19
N PHE A 60 -8.29 3.66 -23.19
CA PHE A 60 -8.55 4.76 -22.27
C PHE A 60 -8.54 4.26 -20.81
N SER A 61 -9.31 3.24 -20.47
CA SER A 61 -9.39 2.74 -19.08
C SER A 61 -8.03 2.33 -18.51
N ASN A 62 -7.13 1.82 -19.37
CA ASN A 62 -5.80 1.37 -18.96
C ASN A 62 -4.67 2.38 -19.25
N ALA A 63 -4.96 3.50 -19.94
CA ALA A 63 -3.98 4.41 -20.56
C ALA A 63 -2.89 3.71 -21.42
N GLY A 64 -3.05 2.43 -21.76
CA GLY A 64 -2.06 1.62 -22.44
C GLY A 64 -2.59 1.12 -23.78
N CYS A 65 -1.71 0.98 -24.77
CA CYS A 65 -2.06 0.34 -26.03
C CYS A 65 -2.39 -1.13 -25.80
N LEU A 66 -3.41 -1.64 -26.49
CA LEU A 66 -3.79 -3.05 -26.37
C LEU A 66 -2.68 -4.02 -26.79
N SER A 67 -1.73 -3.56 -27.60
CA SER A 67 -0.53 -4.30 -28.00
C SER A 67 0.47 -4.52 -26.86
N ASP A 68 0.39 -3.73 -25.78
CA ASP A 68 1.27 -3.82 -24.61
C ASP A 68 0.54 -4.36 -23.36
N LEU A 69 -0.79 -4.28 -23.29
CA LEU A 69 -1.57 -4.80 -22.16
C LEU A 69 -1.48 -6.32 -22.03
N SER A 70 -1.32 -6.83 -20.82
CA SER A 70 -1.21 -8.27 -20.54
C SER A 70 -2.54 -8.99 -20.71
N LEU A 71 -2.62 -9.98 -21.61
CA LEU A 71 -3.80 -10.84 -21.69
C LEU A 71 -4.09 -11.56 -20.37
N ALA A 72 -3.04 -11.90 -19.61
CA ALA A 72 -3.16 -12.68 -18.38
C ALA A 72 -3.66 -11.86 -17.18
N HIS A 73 -3.40 -10.56 -17.14
CA HIS A 73 -3.46 -9.78 -15.90
C HIS A 73 -4.02 -8.35 -16.04
N TRP A 74 -4.51 -7.94 -17.21
CA TRP A 74 -4.98 -6.56 -17.44
C TRP A 74 -6.11 -6.11 -16.48
N ASP A 75 -6.89 -7.04 -15.95
CA ASP A 75 -8.11 -6.87 -15.13
C ASP A 75 -7.93 -7.43 -13.70
N GLN A 76 -6.69 -7.53 -13.20
CA GLN A 76 -6.43 -8.21 -11.92
C GLN A 76 -7.07 -7.54 -10.69
N ASP A 77 -7.40 -6.26 -10.81
CA ASP A 77 -8.04 -5.44 -9.79
C ASP A 77 -9.57 -5.49 -9.83
N ASP A 78 -10.20 -6.08 -10.85
CA ASP A 78 -11.67 -6.20 -10.96
C ASP A 78 -12.32 -6.81 -9.70
N GLN A 79 -11.63 -7.74 -9.04
CA GLN A 79 -12.12 -8.37 -7.80
C GLN A 79 -12.25 -7.40 -6.61
N TYR A 80 -11.66 -6.21 -6.71
CA TYR A 80 -11.68 -5.16 -5.69
C TYR A 80 -12.53 -3.95 -6.10
N GLU A 81 -13.25 -4.03 -7.23
CA GLU A 81 -14.08 -2.91 -7.73
C GLU A 81 -15.01 -2.37 -6.63
N MET A 82 -15.03 -1.04 -6.50
CA MET A 82 -15.92 -0.37 -5.56
C MET A 82 -17.33 -0.27 -6.17
N GLY A 83 -18.34 -0.68 -5.40
CA GLY A 83 -19.74 -0.44 -5.80
C GLY A 83 -20.13 1.04 -5.69
N GLY A 84 -21.27 1.38 -6.31
CA GLY A 84 -21.83 2.73 -6.31
C GLY A 84 -21.65 3.44 -7.65
N ASP A 85 -22.08 4.70 -7.71
CA ASP A 85 -22.10 5.47 -8.95
C ASP A 85 -20.72 6.08 -9.27
N HIS A 86 -20.39 6.13 -10.56
CA HIS A 86 -19.24 6.89 -11.05
C HIS A 86 -19.65 8.36 -11.24
N CYS A 87 -19.09 9.25 -10.43
CA CYS A 87 -19.53 10.65 -10.38
C CYS A 87 -18.43 11.63 -10.78
N PHE A 88 -18.80 12.69 -11.48
CA PHE A 88 -17.95 13.87 -11.60
C PHE A 88 -18.01 14.69 -10.31
N LEU A 89 -16.84 15.14 -9.82
CA LEU A 89 -16.77 15.94 -8.60
C LEU A 89 -16.99 17.42 -8.89
N ALA A 90 -18.06 17.99 -8.32
CA ALA A 90 -18.37 19.41 -8.45
C ALA A 90 -17.24 20.31 -7.92
N GLY A 91 -16.78 21.24 -8.76
CA GLY A 91 -15.63 22.10 -8.47
C GLY A 91 -14.25 21.43 -8.61
N GLY A 92 -14.19 20.19 -9.10
CA GLY A 92 -12.95 19.50 -9.47
C GLY A 92 -12.20 18.85 -8.30
N ASN A 93 -11.37 17.86 -8.64
CA ASN A 93 -10.61 17.05 -7.68
C ASN A 93 -9.53 17.85 -6.91
N SER A 94 -9.10 19.01 -7.41
CA SER A 94 -8.10 19.86 -6.74
C SER A 94 -8.55 20.32 -5.37
N ARG A 95 -9.87 20.48 -5.14
CA ARG A 95 -10.43 20.85 -3.83
C ARG A 95 -10.09 19.83 -2.74
N LEU A 96 -10.09 18.54 -3.08
CA LEU A 96 -9.70 17.47 -2.15
C LEU A 96 -8.22 17.58 -1.80
N VAL A 97 -7.37 17.79 -2.82
CA VAL A 97 -5.93 17.94 -2.62
C VAL A 97 -5.62 19.15 -1.75
N HIS A 98 -6.23 20.31 -2.03
CA HIS A 98 -6.03 21.53 -1.25
C HIS A 98 -6.47 21.34 0.21
N ALA A 99 -7.59 20.67 0.45
CA ALA A 99 -8.06 20.38 1.80
C ALA A 99 -7.09 19.46 2.56
N LEU A 100 -6.48 18.48 1.89
CA LEU A 100 -5.48 17.59 2.50
C LEU A 100 -4.14 18.29 2.79
N CYS A 101 -3.81 19.35 2.04
CA CYS A 101 -2.60 20.13 2.24
C CYS A 101 -2.74 21.23 3.32
N ASP A 102 -3.95 21.51 3.81
CA ASP A 102 -4.16 22.54 4.81
C ASP A 102 -3.40 22.23 6.11
N GLY A 103 -2.60 23.19 6.58
CA GLY A 103 -1.72 23.02 7.75
C GLY A 103 -0.50 22.10 7.54
N VAL A 104 -0.26 21.58 6.33
CA VAL A 104 0.92 20.76 6.01
C VAL A 104 2.02 21.65 5.40
N PRO A 105 3.27 21.59 5.89
CA PRO A 105 4.36 22.36 5.32
C PRO A 105 4.79 21.79 3.96
N VAL A 106 4.22 22.33 2.87
CA VAL A 106 4.56 21.94 1.49
C VAL A 106 5.61 22.91 0.92
N LEU A 107 6.74 22.38 0.47
CA LEU A 107 7.80 23.15 -0.18
C LEU A 107 7.72 22.96 -1.71
N TYR A 108 7.17 23.95 -2.40
CA TYR A 108 7.10 23.96 -3.87
C TYR A 108 8.46 24.31 -4.49
N GLU A 109 8.63 24.00 -5.78
CA GLU A 109 9.85 24.28 -6.55
C GLU A 109 11.10 23.61 -5.96
N LYS A 110 10.92 22.44 -5.35
CA LYS A 110 11.98 21.59 -4.76
C LYS A 110 12.06 20.25 -5.49
N THR A 111 12.46 20.29 -6.75
CA THR A 111 12.61 19.08 -7.57
C THR A 111 13.75 18.22 -7.03
N VAL A 112 13.43 17.05 -6.48
CA VAL A 112 14.41 16.09 -5.97
C VAL A 112 15.25 15.53 -7.12
N LYS A 113 16.58 15.46 -6.93
CA LYS A 113 17.55 14.89 -7.89
C LYS A 113 18.27 13.68 -7.33
N GLN A 114 18.50 13.63 -6.02
CA GLN A 114 19.18 12.51 -5.37
C GLN A 114 18.57 12.23 -4.00
N ILE A 115 18.47 10.94 -3.66
CA ILE A 115 18.04 10.43 -2.37
C ILE A 115 19.13 9.48 -1.86
N GLU A 116 19.89 9.93 -0.87
CA GLU A 116 20.86 9.11 -0.16
C GLU A 116 20.17 8.50 1.07
N HIS A 117 20.25 7.18 1.26
CA HIS A 117 19.63 6.49 2.38
C HIS A 117 20.57 5.46 3.02
N GLY A 118 20.65 5.43 4.34
CA GLY A 118 21.55 4.53 5.05
C GLY A 118 21.34 4.58 6.56
N GLU A 119 22.22 3.97 7.34
CA GLU A 119 22.03 3.82 8.81
C GLU A 119 21.69 5.14 9.54
N ASP A 120 22.23 6.26 9.07
CA ASP A 120 22.04 7.60 9.67
C ASP A 120 20.78 8.36 9.19
N GLY A 121 19.90 7.71 8.42
CA GLY A 121 18.66 8.31 7.91
C GLY A 121 18.69 8.54 6.40
N VAL A 122 18.02 9.60 5.94
CA VAL A 122 17.87 9.96 4.53
C VAL A 122 18.32 11.41 4.32
N SER A 123 19.12 11.63 3.27
CA SER A 123 19.47 12.95 2.74
C SER A 123 18.88 13.12 1.34
N ILE A 124 18.16 14.22 1.12
CA ILE A 124 17.45 14.50 -0.12
C ILE A 124 18.04 15.77 -0.73
N THR A 125 18.71 15.62 -1.87
CA THR A 125 19.27 16.73 -2.63
C THR A 125 18.26 17.15 -3.70
N VAL A 126 17.90 18.43 -3.69
CA VAL A 126 17.02 19.04 -4.70
C VAL A 126 17.82 19.86 -5.70
N GLU A 127 17.18 20.27 -6.78
CA GLU A 127 17.75 21.20 -7.75
C GLU A 127 18.28 22.48 -7.08
N GLY A 128 19.49 22.90 -7.46
CA GLY A 128 20.22 23.97 -6.79
C GLY A 128 21.00 23.53 -5.54
N ASP A 129 21.25 22.23 -5.40
CA ASP A 129 22.13 21.60 -4.39
C ASP A 129 21.73 21.80 -2.93
N GLN A 130 20.48 22.21 -2.68
CA GLN A 130 19.94 22.25 -1.32
C GLN A 130 19.68 20.82 -0.82
N VAL A 131 20.08 20.55 0.43
CA VAL A 131 19.93 19.23 1.06
C VAL A 131 18.95 19.30 2.24
N PHE A 132 18.00 18.36 2.26
CA PHE A 132 17.09 18.11 3.38
C PHE A 132 17.48 16.80 4.05
N LYS A 133 17.49 16.77 5.39
CA LYS A 133 17.78 15.55 6.17
C LYS A 133 16.56 15.13 6.97
N ALA A 134 16.31 13.82 7.03
CA ALA A 134 15.23 13.23 7.79
C ALA A 134 15.61 11.82 8.26
N ASP A 135 14.92 11.30 9.28
CA ASP A 135 15.13 9.91 9.74
C ASP A 135 14.62 8.88 8.73
N MET A 136 13.55 9.24 8.00
CA MET A 136 12.86 8.42 7.00
C MET A 136 12.30 9.32 5.90
N ALA A 137 12.08 8.76 4.71
CA ALA A 137 11.47 9.44 3.58
C ALA A 137 10.38 8.57 2.93
N LEU A 138 9.33 9.23 2.44
CA LEU A 138 8.28 8.60 1.63
C LEU A 138 8.38 9.13 0.20
N CYS A 139 8.69 8.25 -0.74
CA CYS A 139 8.71 8.56 -2.16
C CYS A 139 7.32 8.32 -2.77
N THR A 140 6.72 9.37 -3.32
CA THR A 140 5.40 9.32 -3.98
C THR A 140 5.44 9.80 -5.42
N VAL A 141 6.62 9.82 -6.03
CA VAL A 141 6.76 10.29 -7.42
C VAL A 141 6.07 9.29 -8.38
N PRO A 142 5.52 9.77 -9.51
CA PRO A 142 4.87 8.90 -10.48
C PRO A 142 5.80 7.79 -11.01
N LEU A 143 5.23 6.65 -11.41
CA LEU A 143 6.01 5.54 -11.97
C LEU A 143 6.81 5.98 -13.22
N GLY A 144 6.28 6.90 -14.04
CA GLY A 144 7.01 7.48 -15.17
C GLY A 144 8.32 8.17 -14.75
N VAL A 145 8.31 8.90 -13.64
CA VAL A 145 9.51 9.53 -13.07
C VAL A 145 10.54 8.47 -12.63
N LEU A 146 10.09 7.42 -11.93
CA LEU A 146 10.97 6.31 -11.54
C LEU A 146 11.58 5.60 -12.77
N LYS A 147 10.79 5.39 -13.82
CA LYS A 147 11.25 4.80 -15.10
C LYS A 147 12.27 5.68 -15.82
N SER A 148 12.10 7.00 -15.76
CA SER A 148 13.01 7.97 -16.39
C SER A 148 14.39 8.03 -15.73
N ARG A 149 14.52 7.51 -14.50
CA ARG A 149 15.73 7.60 -13.65
C ARG A 149 16.19 9.04 -13.43
N SER A 150 15.26 9.99 -13.37
CA SER A 150 15.55 11.40 -13.09
C SER A 150 15.96 11.67 -11.62
N ILE A 151 15.72 10.70 -10.74
CA ILE A 151 16.14 10.71 -9.33
C ILE A 151 17.17 9.60 -9.14
N MET A 152 18.34 9.96 -8.62
CA MET A 152 19.38 9.02 -8.24
C MET A 152 19.15 8.51 -6.82
N PHE A 153 19.16 7.20 -6.62
CA PHE A 153 19.10 6.58 -5.30
C PHE A 153 20.49 6.06 -4.91
N GLU A 154 20.94 6.39 -3.70
CA GLU A 154 22.26 5.97 -3.20
C GLU A 154 22.14 5.39 -1.77
N PRO A 155 22.41 4.09 -1.56
CA PRO A 155 22.70 3.07 -2.58
C PRO A 155 21.54 2.84 -3.54
N GLU A 156 21.82 2.22 -4.69
CA GLU A 156 20.82 1.91 -5.71
C GLU A 156 19.67 1.06 -5.15
N LEU A 157 18.47 1.22 -5.72
CA LEU A 157 17.31 0.44 -5.31
C LEU A 157 17.54 -1.07 -5.53
N PRO A 158 16.94 -1.96 -4.71
CA PRO A 158 17.05 -3.40 -4.90
C PRO A 158 16.66 -3.84 -6.32
N GLU A 159 17.40 -4.79 -6.89
CA GLU A 159 17.20 -5.26 -8.28
C GLU A 159 15.75 -5.65 -8.56
N ARG A 160 15.13 -6.40 -7.64
CA ARG A 160 13.71 -6.79 -7.75
C ARG A 160 12.76 -5.60 -7.91
N LYS A 161 13.04 -4.48 -7.22
CA LYS A 161 12.26 -3.24 -7.34
C LYS A 161 12.52 -2.53 -8.66
N LEU A 162 13.77 -2.45 -9.10
CA LEU A 162 14.13 -1.90 -10.41
C LEU A 162 13.46 -2.67 -11.55
N GLU A 163 13.43 -3.99 -11.47
CA GLU A 163 12.74 -4.83 -12.45
C GLU A 163 11.22 -4.60 -12.43
N ALA A 164 10.60 -4.47 -11.26
CA ALA A 164 9.18 -4.15 -11.15
C ALA A 164 8.86 -2.78 -11.77
N ILE A 165 9.70 -1.77 -11.51
CA ILE A 165 9.60 -0.44 -12.15
C ILE A 165 9.68 -0.58 -13.67
N GLN A 166 10.56 -1.42 -14.20
CA GLN A 166 10.66 -1.64 -15.65
C GLN A 166 9.48 -2.43 -16.22
N ARG A 167 9.03 -3.47 -15.52
CA ARG A 167 7.96 -4.36 -15.95
C ARG A 167 6.58 -3.73 -15.92
N LEU A 168 6.24 -2.90 -14.94
CA LEU A 168 4.93 -2.22 -14.96
C LEU A 168 4.82 -1.29 -16.18
N GLY A 169 3.64 -1.20 -16.77
CA GLY A 169 3.33 -0.20 -17.78
C GLY A 169 3.08 1.16 -17.14
N PHE A 170 3.41 2.23 -17.86
CA PHE A 170 2.98 3.57 -17.48
C PHE A 170 2.40 4.24 -18.72
N GLY A 171 1.08 4.35 -18.73
CA GLY A 171 0.29 4.74 -19.88
C GLY A 171 0.27 6.24 -20.13
N LEU A 172 -0.38 6.62 -21.22
CA LEU A 172 -0.63 8.01 -21.58
C LEU A 172 -2.08 8.23 -22.03
N LEU A 173 -2.72 9.22 -21.42
CA LEU A 173 -4.03 9.74 -21.77
C LEU A 173 -4.00 11.27 -21.75
N ASN A 174 -4.42 11.90 -22.85
CA ASN A 174 -4.53 13.35 -22.92
C ASN A 174 -5.96 13.83 -23.09
N LYS A 175 -6.16 15.11 -22.78
CA LYS A 175 -7.46 15.77 -22.76
C LYS A 175 -7.38 17.10 -23.50
N VAL A 176 -8.48 17.44 -24.18
CA VAL A 176 -8.73 18.79 -24.67
C VAL A 176 -9.96 19.33 -23.96
N ALA A 177 -9.74 20.22 -23.01
CA ALA A 177 -10.82 20.93 -22.32
C ALA A 177 -11.19 22.19 -23.11
N MET A 178 -12.48 22.41 -23.34
CA MET A 178 -13.01 23.53 -24.11
C MET A 178 -14.16 24.19 -23.34
N VAL A 179 -14.05 25.49 -23.11
CA VAL A 179 -15.10 26.32 -22.49
C VAL A 179 -15.81 27.07 -23.61
N PHE A 180 -17.14 26.93 -23.71
CA PHE A 180 -17.94 27.57 -24.74
C PHE A 180 -18.73 28.77 -24.21
N PRO A 181 -19.38 29.57 -25.08
CA PRO A 181 -20.28 30.65 -24.63
C PRO A 181 -21.61 30.14 -24.04
N HIS A 182 -22.08 28.99 -24.48
CA HIS A 182 -23.30 28.32 -24.02
C HIS A 182 -23.20 26.82 -24.30
N VAL A 183 -24.05 26.03 -23.64
CA VAL A 183 -24.20 24.61 -23.95
C VAL A 183 -24.93 24.50 -25.29
N PHE A 184 -24.21 24.11 -26.34
CA PHE A 184 -24.81 23.87 -27.68
C PHE A 184 -25.09 22.38 -27.93
N TRP A 185 -24.62 21.51 -27.04
CA TRP A 185 -24.92 20.08 -27.03
C TRP A 185 -26.17 19.78 -26.19
N ASP A 186 -26.51 18.51 -26.05
CA ASP A 186 -27.64 18.08 -25.24
C ASP A 186 -27.30 18.19 -23.74
N GLU A 187 -28.16 18.83 -22.94
CA GLU A 187 -27.94 18.99 -21.50
C GLU A 187 -28.19 17.68 -20.72
N GLU A 188 -28.91 16.72 -21.32
CA GLU A 188 -29.23 15.44 -20.67
C GLU A 188 -28.12 14.38 -20.81
N ILE A 189 -27.07 14.66 -21.60
CA ILE A 189 -25.96 13.73 -21.80
C ILE A 189 -24.73 14.11 -20.96
N ASP A 190 -24.26 13.14 -20.16
CA ASP A 190 -22.98 13.26 -19.47
C ASP A 190 -21.81 12.97 -20.40
N THR A 191 -21.99 12.06 -21.36
CA THR A 191 -20.94 11.65 -22.30
C THR A 191 -21.50 11.30 -23.68
N PHE A 192 -20.67 11.42 -24.71
CA PHE A 192 -20.96 10.87 -26.03
C PHE A 192 -19.68 10.42 -26.74
N GLY A 193 -19.79 9.33 -27.51
CA GLY A 193 -18.70 8.77 -28.29
C GLY A 193 -18.63 9.30 -29.72
N CYS A 194 -17.42 9.30 -30.29
CA CYS A 194 -17.16 9.53 -31.70
C CYS A 194 -16.38 8.35 -32.27
N VAL A 195 -16.94 7.72 -33.30
CA VAL A 195 -16.29 6.62 -34.01
C VAL A 195 -15.29 7.17 -35.02
N ASN A 196 -14.11 6.54 -35.11
CA ASN A 196 -13.07 6.94 -36.06
C ASN A 196 -12.91 5.87 -37.15
N LYS A 197 -12.86 6.30 -38.41
CA LYS A 197 -12.68 5.41 -39.57
C LYS A 197 -11.25 4.89 -39.69
N GLU A 198 -10.28 5.67 -39.22
CA GLU A 198 -8.88 5.29 -39.26
C GLU A 198 -8.50 4.55 -37.98
N ARG A 199 -8.24 3.24 -38.07
CA ARG A 199 -7.99 2.38 -36.90
C ARG A 199 -6.83 2.85 -36.03
N SER A 200 -5.74 3.34 -36.63
CA SER A 200 -4.58 3.90 -35.91
C SER A 200 -4.93 5.15 -35.09
N LYS A 201 -6.06 5.80 -35.39
CA LYS A 201 -6.56 7.00 -34.70
C LYS A 201 -7.83 6.72 -33.89
N ARG A 202 -8.16 5.45 -33.62
CA ARG A 202 -9.38 5.07 -32.88
C ARG A 202 -9.54 5.78 -31.54
N GLY A 203 -8.42 6.14 -30.89
CA GLY A 203 -8.40 6.86 -29.62
C GLY A 203 -8.35 8.39 -29.75
N GLU A 204 -8.26 8.96 -30.95
CA GLU A 204 -8.25 10.42 -31.15
C GLU A 204 -9.68 10.99 -31.00
N PHE A 205 -9.92 11.75 -29.93
CA PHE A 205 -11.20 12.40 -29.63
C PHE A 205 -12.41 11.44 -29.65
N PHE A 206 -12.18 10.21 -29.18
CA PHE A 206 -13.16 9.13 -29.27
C PHE A 206 -14.32 9.27 -28.27
N LEU A 207 -14.12 10.01 -27.18
CA LEU A 207 -15.09 10.19 -26.10
C LEU A 207 -15.07 11.64 -25.60
N PHE A 208 -16.26 12.19 -25.41
CA PHE A 208 -16.49 13.54 -24.93
C PHE A 208 -17.22 13.50 -23.59
N TYR A 209 -16.73 14.25 -22.61
CA TYR A 209 -17.39 14.45 -21.32
C TYR A 209 -17.98 15.84 -21.21
N SER A 210 -19.27 15.87 -20.88
CA SER A 210 -20.04 17.07 -20.58
C SER A 210 -19.85 17.41 -19.10
N TYR A 211 -19.11 18.47 -18.82
CA TYR A 211 -18.85 18.93 -17.44
C TYR A 211 -19.80 20.05 -17.00
N HIS A 212 -20.81 20.38 -17.80
CA HIS A 212 -21.62 21.59 -17.59
C HIS A 212 -22.40 21.59 -16.26
N THR A 213 -22.84 20.41 -15.81
CA THR A 213 -23.58 20.23 -14.54
C THR A 213 -22.72 20.41 -13.29
N VAL A 214 -21.39 20.22 -13.40
CA VAL A 214 -20.46 20.16 -12.26
C VAL A 214 -19.37 21.22 -12.25
N SER A 215 -19.08 21.83 -13.40
CA SER A 215 -18.03 22.84 -13.56
C SER A 215 -18.51 24.27 -13.33
N GLY A 216 -19.83 24.51 -13.34
CA GLY A 216 -20.42 25.84 -13.24
C GLY A 216 -20.40 26.63 -14.56
N GLY A 217 -20.08 26.00 -15.69
CA GLY A 217 -20.11 26.61 -17.01
C GLY A 217 -20.13 25.57 -18.15
N PRO A 218 -20.34 25.98 -19.41
CA PRO A 218 -20.41 25.08 -20.56
C PRO A 218 -19.02 24.53 -20.95
N VAL A 219 -18.56 23.50 -20.22
CA VAL A 219 -17.28 22.84 -20.44
C VAL A 219 -17.49 21.47 -21.07
N LEU A 220 -16.78 21.23 -22.18
CA LEU A 220 -16.68 19.93 -22.84
C LEU A 220 -15.22 19.47 -22.86
N ILE A 221 -15.00 18.20 -22.54
CA ILE A 221 -13.66 17.60 -22.53
C ILE A 221 -13.61 16.46 -23.54
N ALA A 222 -12.71 16.55 -24.53
CA ALA A 222 -12.44 15.45 -25.46
C ALA A 222 -11.23 14.63 -24.98
N LEU A 223 -11.32 13.30 -25.05
CA LEU A 223 -10.27 12.39 -24.60
C LEU A 223 -9.44 11.85 -25.77
N VAL A 224 -8.15 11.65 -25.52
CA VAL A 224 -7.20 11.09 -26.48
C VAL A 224 -6.43 9.95 -25.84
N ALA A 225 -6.61 8.72 -26.35
CA ALA A 225 -6.09 7.48 -25.76
C ALA A 225 -5.31 6.61 -26.77
N GLY A 226 -4.61 5.59 -26.25
CA GLY A 226 -3.88 4.61 -27.06
C GLY A 226 -2.77 5.23 -27.90
N GLU A 227 -2.54 4.70 -29.09
CA GLU A 227 -1.49 5.20 -30.01
C GLU A 227 -1.70 6.68 -30.38
N ALA A 228 -2.96 7.13 -30.45
CA ALA A 228 -3.27 8.53 -30.76
C ALA A 228 -2.74 9.50 -29.70
N ALA A 229 -2.65 9.10 -28.43
CA ALA A 229 -2.15 9.96 -27.34
C ALA A 229 -0.65 10.26 -27.50
N LEU A 230 0.12 9.31 -28.04
CA LEU A 230 1.56 9.46 -28.30
C LEU A 230 1.83 10.45 -29.44
N GLU A 231 1.02 10.41 -30.50
CA GLU A 231 1.14 11.34 -31.61
C GLU A 231 0.57 12.72 -31.26
N PHE A 232 -0.46 12.78 -30.41
CA PHE A 232 -1.11 14.01 -30.01
C PHE A 232 -0.16 15.02 -29.37
N GLU A 233 0.74 14.59 -28.48
CA GLU A 233 1.68 15.52 -27.83
C GLU A 233 2.73 16.13 -28.78
N LYS A 234 2.89 15.54 -29.97
CA LYS A 234 3.78 16.08 -31.03
C LYS A 234 3.08 17.12 -31.89
N VAL A 235 1.77 17.27 -31.75
CA VAL A 235 0.95 18.20 -32.55
C VAL A 235 0.79 19.51 -31.80
N ASP A 236 0.86 20.62 -32.54
CA ASP A 236 0.58 21.94 -31.99
C ASP A 236 -0.84 22.01 -31.36
N PRO A 237 -0.99 22.54 -30.14
CA PRO A 237 -2.29 22.60 -29.46
C PRO A 237 -3.40 23.30 -30.26
N ALA A 238 -3.09 24.32 -31.07
CA ALA A 238 -4.10 24.99 -31.89
C ALA A 238 -4.57 24.11 -33.05
N VAL A 239 -3.67 23.29 -33.62
CA VAL A 239 -4.03 22.28 -34.63
C VAL A 239 -4.90 21.19 -34.03
N ALA A 240 -4.55 20.70 -32.84
CA ALA A 240 -5.37 19.72 -32.11
C ALA A 240 -6.78 20.26 -31.81
N LEU A 241 -6.87 21.51 -31.33
CA LEU A 241 -8.14 22.21 -31.11
C LEU A 241 -8.96 22.32 -32.40
N HIS A 242 -8.33 22.70 -33.51
CA HIS A 242 -9.02 22.82 -34.79
C HIS A 242 -9.61 21.47 -35.25
N ARG A 243 -8.88 20.37 -35.06
CA ARG A 243 -9.35 19.01 -35.39
C ARG A 243 -10.58 18.62 -34.58
N VAL A 244 -10.53 18.79 -33.25
CA VAL A 244 -11.68 18.43 -32.39
C VAL A 244 -12.90 19.31 -32.67
N LEU A 245 -12.72 20.61 -32.95
CA LEU A 245 -13.82 21.47 -33.38
C LEU A 245 -14.40 21.05 -34.74
N GLY A 246 -13.57 20.56 -35.66
CA GLY A 246 -14.02 19.96 -36.91
C GLY A 246 -14.92 18.74 -36.70
N ILE A 247 -14.56 17.87 -35.75
CA ILE A 247 -15.38 16.72 -35.36
C ILE A 247 -16.72 17.18 -34.78
N LEU A 248 -16.71 18.12 -33.82
CA LEU A 248 -17.93 18.66 -33.23
C LEU A 248 -18.84 19.29 -34.29
N LYS A 249 -18.27 20.09 -35.21
CA LYS A 249 -19.03 20.66 -36.35
C LYS A 249 -19.63 19.59 -37.24
N GLY A 250 -18.93 18.47 -37.45
CA GLY A 250 -19.44 17.31 -38.19
C GLY A 250 -20.59 16.57 -37.48
N ILE A 251 -20.57 16.52 -36.15
CA ILE A 251 -21.63 15.88 -35.34
C ILE A 251 -22.89 16.75 -35.27
N TYR A 252 -22.72 18.06 -35.05
CA TYR A 252 -23.82 18.98 -34.73
C TYR A 252 -24.34 19.76 -35.94
N GLY A 253 -23.52 19.99 -36.96
CA GLY A 253 -23.93 20.68 -38.20
C GLY A 253 -25.13 20.03 -38.90
N PRO A 254 -25.14 18.69 -39.11
CA PRO A 254 -26.30 17.99 -39.67
C PRO A 254 -27.57 18.08 -38.82
N LYS A 255 -27.44 18.40 -37.52
CA LYS A 255 -28.55 18.63 -36.60
C LYS A 255 -29.05 20.08 -36.61
N GLY A 256 -28.49 20.93 -37.48
CA GLY A 256 -28.83 22.36 -37.56
C GLY A 256 -28.22 23.19 -36.42
N VAL A 257 -27.29 22.63 -35.65
CA VAL A 257 -26.65 23.31 -34.52
C VAL A 257 -25.32 23.91 -34.97
N THR A 258 -25.15 25.21 -34.74
CA THR A 258 -23.89 25.92 -35.01
C THR A 258 -22.98 25.77 -33.80
N VAL A 259 -21.82 25.11 -33.98
CA VAL A 259 -20.81 24.99 -32.93
C VAL A 259 -20.06 26.32 -32.79
N PRO A 260 -20.18 27.05 -31.66
CA PRO A 260 -19.46 28.28 -31.44
C PRO A 260 -17.96 28.01 -31.23
N ASP A 261 -17.14 29.03 -31.43
CA ASP A 261 -15.74 28.95 -31.03
C ASP A 261 -15.63 28.96 -29.50
N PRO A 262 -14.69 28.18 -28.92
CA PRO A 262 -14.49 28.15 -27.48
C PRO A 262 -13.93 29.50 -26.99
N ILE A 263 -14.39 29.94 -25.83
CA ILE A 263 -13.85 31.08 -25.09
C ILE A 263 -12.42 30.79 -24.64
N GLN A 264 -12.18 29.56 -24.18
CA GLN A 264 -10.90 29.10 -23.68
C GLN A 264 -10.74 27.61 -23.96
N SER A 265 -9.51 27.18 -24.21
CA SER A 265 -9.17 25.77 -24.37
C SER A 265 -7.85 25.44 -23.70
N CYS A 266 -7.69 24.18 -23.31
CA CYS A 266 -6.43 23.64 -22.81
C CYS A 266 -6.23 22.21 -23.33
N CYS A 267 -5.04 21.94 -23.87
CA CYS A 267 -4.60 20.60 -24.23
C CYS A 267 -3.59 20.13 -23.16
N THR A 268 -3.78 18.94 -22.61
CA THR A 268 -2.80 18.35 -21.69
C THR A 268 -1.67 17.66 -22.44
N SER A 269 -0.48 17.61 -21.83
CA SER A 269 0.68 16.87 -22.32
C SER A 269 1.37 16.12 -21.16
N TRP A 270 0.67 15.17 -20.55
CA TRP A 270 1.14 14.46 -19.35
C TRP A 270 2.40 13.62 -19.58
N GLY A 271 2.63 13.14 -20.80
CA GLY A 271 3.82 12.37 -21.16
C GLY A 271 5.08 13.24 -21.21
N SER A 272 4.92 14.47 -21.70
CA SER A 272 5.99 15.46 -21.81
C SER A 272 6.29 16.20 -20.51
N ASP A 273 5.40 16.15 -19.51
CA ASP A 273 5.64 16.72 -18.18
C ASP A 273 6.74 15.91 -17.45
N PRO A 274 7.91 16.51 -17.14
CA PRO A 274 9.03 15.77 -16.52
C PRO A 274 8.75 15.30 -15.08
N LEU A 275 7.71 15.83 -14.41
CA LEU A 275 7.31 15.43 -13.06
C LEU A 275 6.22 14.36 -13.07
N CYS A 276 5.69 13.98 -14.24
CA CYS A 276 4.75 12.89 -14.41
C CYS A 276 5.31 11.79 -15.32
N ALA A 277 5.75 12.16 -16.52
CA ALA A 277 6.23 11.30 -17.60
C ALA A 277 5.19 10.23 -18.01
N GLY A 278 3.91 10.60 -18.01
CA GLY A 278 2.78 9.74 -18.33
C GLY A 278 1.56 10.04 -17.47
N SER A 279 0.56 9.16 -17.53
CA SER A 279 -0.73 9.33 -16.84
C SER A 279 -0.86 8.39 -15.64
N TYR A 280 -1.08 7.10 -15.88
CA TYR A 280 -1.28 6.10 -14.83
C TYR A 280 -0.77 4.73 -15.24
N SER A 281 -0.51 3.89 -14.26
CA SER A 281 0.07 2.56 -14.46
C SER A 281 -0.91 1.52 -15.00
N HIS A 282 -0.37 0.51 -15.69
CA HIS A 282 -1.09 -0.64 -16.22
C HIS A 282 -0.22 -1.90 -16.18
N ILE A 283 -0.84 -3.07 -16.31
CA ILE A 283 -0.07 -4.33 -16.36
C ILE A 283 0.24 -4.67 -17.81
N ARG A 284 1.51 -4.55 -18.16
CA ARG A 284 1.99 -4.89 -19.49
C ARG A 284 2.30 -6.39 -19.64
N VAL A 285 2.47 -6.86 -20.86
CA VAL A 285 2.94 -8.23 -21.16
C VAL A 285 4.23 -8.54 -20.40
N GLY A 286 4.25 -9.67 -19.68
CA GLY A 286 5.37 -10.09 -18.83
C GLY A 286 5.41 -9.46 -17.43
N SER A 287 4.42 -8.64 -17.05
CA SER A 287 4.22 -8.12 -15.69
C SER A 287 3.01 -8.79 -15.02
N SER A 288 2.83 -8.57 -13.72
CA SER A 288 1.68 -9.05 -12.95
C SER A 288 1.34 -8.08 -11.82
N GLY A 289 0.17 -8.28 -11.18
CA GLY A 289 -0.22 -7.50 -10.00
C GLY A 289 0.82 -7.52 -8.86
N ALA A 290 1.68 -8.54 -8.78
CA ALA A 290 2.74 -8.61 -7.78
C ALA A 290 3.81 -7.50 -7.94
N ASP A 291 3.96 -6.90 -9.13
CA ASP A 291 4.90 -5.81 -9.33
C ASP A 291 4.47 -4.53 -8.56
N TYR A 292 3.17 -4.30 -8.36
CA TYR A 292 2.66 -3.23 -7.48
C TYR A 292 3.08 -3.47 -6.02
N ASP A 293 2.96 -4.72 -5.55
CA ASP A 293 3.33 -5.11 -4.19
C ASP A 293 4.84 -4.93 -3.97
N ILE A 294 5.66 -5.34 -4.95
CA ILE A 294 7.12 -5.15 -4.95
C ILE A 294 7.47 -3.66 -4.92
N LEU A 295 6.80 -2.84 -5.73
CA LEU A 295 7.07 -1.42 -5.76
C LEU A 295 6.73 -0.74 -4.42
N ALA A 296 5.74 -1.25 -3.69
CA ALA A 296 5.34 -0.81 -2.36
C ALA A 296 6.28 -1.24 -1.21
N GLU A 297 7.24 -2.14 -1.44
CA GLU A 297 8.19 -2.59 -0.41
C GLU A 297 9.06 -1.42 0.07
N SER A 298 9.24 -1.27 1.40
CA SER A 298 10.21 -0.31 1.95
C SER A 298 11.65 -0.78 1.70
N VAL A 299 12.58 0.17 1.67
CA VAL A 299 14.02 -0.13 1.67
C VAL A 299 14.57 0.23 3.06
N ASN A 300 15.06 -0.79 3.77
CA ASN A 300 15.65 -0.70 5.11
C ASN A 300 14.77 0.00 6.17
N ASP A 301 13.45 0.00 5.99
CA ASP A 301 12.50 0.77 6.82
C ASP A 301 12.90 2.25 7.00
N GLN A 302 13.45 2.82 5.93
CA GLN A 302 13.88 4.22 5.84
C GLN A 302 13.29 4.92 4.64
N LEU A 303 13.29 4.25 3.50
CA LEU A 303 12.73 4.76 2.27
C LEU A 303 11.47 3.97 1.92
N PHE A 304 10.34 4.62 2.04
CA PHE A 304 9.01 4.07 1.80
C PHE A 304 8.48 4.52 0.44
N PHE A 305 7.49 3.81 -0.10
CA PHE A 305 6.93 4.08 -1.42
C PHE A 305 5.40 4.05 -1.38
N ALA A 306 4.79 5.14 -1.82
CA ALA A 306 3.35 5.27 -2.01
C ALA A 306 3.04 5.86 -3.39
N GLY A 307 1.75 5.92 -3.74
CA GLY A 307 1.25 6.32 -5.05
C GLY A 307 0.40 5.22 -5.67
N GLU A 308 -0.34 5.56 -6.72
CA GLU A 308 -1.24 4.63 -7.42
C GLU A 308 -0.52 3.34 -7.85
N ALA A 309 0.72 3.48 -8.37
CA ALA A 309 1.54 2.36 -8.83
C ALA A 309 2.08 1.45 -7.71
N THR A 310 1.71 1.73 -6.45
CA THR A 310 2.05 0.90 -5.28
C THR A 310 0.82 0.22 -4.69
N ASN A 311 -0.37 0.38 -5.28
CA ASN A 311 -1.61 -0.17 -4.77
C ASN A 311 -2.19 -1.19 -5.76
N ARG A 312 -1.94 -2.47 -5.50
CA ARG A 312 -2.42 -3.55 -6.35
C ARG A 312 -3.94 -3.63 -6.45
N ALA A 313 -4.65 -3.32 -5.37
CA ALA A 313 -6.11 -3.46 -5.34
C ALA A 313 -6.82 -2.30 -6.05
N TYR A 314 -6.20 -1.12 -6.06
CA TYR A 314 -6.77 0.09 -6.64
C TYR A 314 -5.70 0.86 -7.42
N PRO A 315 -5.13 0.29 -8.49
CA PRO A 315 -4.13 0.99 -9.30
C PRO A 315 -4.80 2.15 -10.06
N ALA A 316 -4.00 3.02 -10.68
CA ALA A 316 -4.42 4.09 -11.59
C ALA A 316 -5.41 5.14 -11.04
N THR A 317 -5.79 5.09 -9.77
CA THR A 317 -6.84 5.92 -9.19
C THR A 317 -6.34 6.86 -8.09
N MET A 318 -7.06 7.98 -7.91
CA MET A 318 -6.79 8.91 -6.81
C MET A 318 -7.01 8.28 -5.43
N HIS A 319 -8.06 7.45 -5.27
CA HIS A 319 -8.32 6.79 -4.00
C HIS A 319 -7.27 5.70 -3.72
N GLY A 320 -6.80 4.99 -4.74
CA GLY A 320 -5.66 4.09 -4.62
C GLY A 320 -4.39 4.77 -4.11
N ALA A 321 -4.07 5.94 -4.68
CA ALA A 321 -2.97 6.78 -4.21
C ALA A 321 -3.17 7.23 -2.75
N LEU A 322 -4.37 7.71 -2.39
CA LEU A 322 -4.69 8.11 -1.01
C LEU A 322 -4.52 6.94 -0.03
N LEU A 323 -5.09 5.78 -0.33
CA LEU A 323 -5.00 4.58 0.52
C LEU A 323 -3.56 4.10 0.67
N SER A 324 -2.75 4.20 -0.39
CA SER A 324 -1.31 3.88 -0.30
C SER A 324 -0.56 4.85 0.61
N GLY A 325 -0.91 6.13 0.62
CA GLY A 325 -0.35 7.13 1.54
C GLY A 325 -0.69 6.81 3.00
N LEU A 326 -1.95 6.46 3.28
CA LEU A 326 -2.38 6.02 4.62
C LEU A 326 -1.67 4.75 5.07
N ARG A 327 -1.49 3.79 4.17
CA ARG A 327 -0.73 2.55 4.41
C ARG A 327 0.71 2.85 4.83
N GLU A 328 1.41 3.69 4.07
CA GLU A 328 2.81 4.00 4.37
C GLU A 328 2.95 4.89 5.62
N ALA A 329 2.01 5.81 5.87
CA ALA A 329 1.99 6.58 7.12
C ALA A 329 1.92 5.66 8.36
N SER A 330 1.09 4.60 8.31
CA SER A 330 1.04 3.60 9.38
C SER A 330 2.36 2.83 9.53
N LYS A 331 3.00 2.43 8.41
CA LYS A 331 4.27 1.71 8.45
C LYS A 331 5.41 2.58 9.00
N ILE A 332 5.47 3.84 8.58
CA ILE A 332 6.45 4.83 9.07
C ILE A 332 6.29 5.03 10.58
N LEU A 333 5.05 5.14 11.08
CA LEU A 333 4.79 5.23 12.51
C LEU A 333 5.37 4.01 13.26
N CYS A 334 5.04 2.79 12.82
CA CYS A 334 5.56 1.56 13.44
C CYS A 334 7.10 1.48 13.36
N ALA A 335 7.70 1.85 12.23
CA ALA A 335 9.15 1.87 12.06
C ALA A 335 9.81 2.89 12.99
N SER A 336 9.19 4.07 13.18
CA SER A 336 9.67 5.11 14.10
C SER A 336 9.66 4.62 15.55
N GLU A 337 8.60 3.95 15.99
CA GLU A 337 8.49 3.38 17.34
C GLU A 337 9.53 2.30 17.59
N ASN A 338 9.78 1.45 16.58
CA ASN A 338 10.82 0.43 16.63
C ASN A 338 12.22 1.03 16.71
N ARG A 339 12.50 2.12 15.98
CA ARG A 339 13.77 2.86 16.06
C ARG A 339 13.99 3.45 17.45
N VAL A 340 12.99 4.14 17.99
CA VAL A 340 13.05 4.70 19.36
C VAL A 340 13.30 3.59 20.38
N ASN A 341 12.61 2.46 20.26
CA ASN A 341 12.84 1.31 21.13
C ASN A 341 14.24 0.70 20.96
N SER A 342 14.79 0.69 19.75
CA SER A 342 16.14 0.20 19.46
C SER A 342 17.24 1.13 19.99
N ASP A 343 17.05 2.45 19.92
CA ASP A 343 17.95 3.43 20.51
C ASP A 343 17.88 3.38 22.04
N TYR A 344 16.69 3.26 22.62
CA TYR A 344 16.52 2.97 24.04
C TYR A 344 17.27 1.69 24.44
N LYS A 345 17.22 0.63 23.62
CA LYS A 345 18.02 -0.57 23.82
C LYS A 345 19.53 -0.28 23.66
N LYS A 346 19.98 0.50 22.68
CA LYS A 346 21.40 0.84 22.43
C LYS A 346 22.01 1.64 23.59
N TYR A 347 21.28 2.61 24.14
CA TYR A 347 21.66 3.34 25.35
C TYR A 347 21.52 2.50 26.63
N ALA A 348 20.61 1.51 26.68
CA ALA A 348 20.54 0.55 27.78
C ALA A 348 21.64 -0.55 27.70
N LEU A 349 22.08 -0.92 26.49
CA LEU A 349 23.08 -1.95 26.20
C LEU A 349 24.51 -1.51 26.48
N GLN A 350 24.77 -0.22 26.71
CA GLN A 350 26.08 0.25 27.17
C GLN A 350 26.42 -0.12 28.63
N LYS A 351 25.60 -0.92 29.34
CA LYS A 351 25.95 -1.43 30.68
C LYS A 351 25.73 -2.90 30.97
N SER A 352 25.44 -3.75 29.99
CA SER A 352 25.32 -5.19 30.27
C SER A 352 25.39 -6.02 28.99
N ILE A 353 26.53 -6.67 28.78
CA ILE A 353 26.67 -7.75 27.80
C ILE A 353 25.84 -8.94 28.32
N ARG A 354 24.66 -9.18 27.73
CA ARG A 354 24.02 -10.51 27.59
C ARG A 354 22.94 -10.46 26.48
N PRO A 355 22.73 -11.54 25.70
CA PRO A 355 21.76 -11.58 24.59
C PRO A 355 20.30 -11.53 25.07
N VAL A 356 19.40 -10.97 24.24
CA VAL A 356 17.96 -10.80 24.52
C VAL A 356 17.18 -12.08 24.24
N ASP A 357 17.52 -13.15 24.97
CA ASP A 357 16.64 -14.29 25.22
C ASP A 357 16.57 -14.44 26.74
N GLY A 358 15.39 -14.20 27.34
CA GLY A 358 15.18 -14.37 28.78
C GLY A 358 14.87 -13.10 29.58
N VAL A 359 14.36 -12.02 29.01
CA VAL A 359 13.99 -10.80 29.80
C VAL A 359 12.94 -11.12 30.86
N LEU A 360 11.92 -11.90 30.53
CA LEU A 360 10.96 -12.36 31.53
C LEU A 360 11.59 -13.40 32.46
N ASP A 361 12.47 -14.27 31.95
CA ASP A 361 13.15 -15.25 32.79
C ASP A 361 14.01 -14.56 33.86
N ASP A 362 14.85 -13.59 33.48
CA ASP A 362 15.63 -12.72 34.35
C ASP A 362 14.75 -11.95 35.33
N LEU A 363 13.59 -11.45 34.88
CA LEU A 363 12.65 -10.74 35.75
C LEU A 363 12.10 -11.67 36.84
N PHE A 364 11.82 -12.92 36.50
CA PHE A 364 11.29 -13.91 37.42
C PHE A 364 12.35 -14.84 38.04
N MET A 365 13.65 -14.54 37.88
CA MET A 365 14.73 -15.20 38.63
C MET A 365 14.71 -14.82 40.11
N GLU A 366 14.36 -13.57 40.42
CA GLU A 366 14.18 -13.04 41.78
C GLU A 366 12.75 -12.50 41.95
N PRO A 367 11.72 -13.36 42.09
CA PRO A 367 10.35 -12.92 42.24
C PRO A 367 10.11 -12.20 43.57
N ASP A 368 9.18 -11.26 43.57
CA ASP A 368 8.80 -10.50 44.77
C ASP A 368 7.87 -11.32 45.69
N LEU A 369 7.03 -12.19 45.12
CA LEU A 369 6.22 -13.17 45.84
C LEU A 369 6.11 -14.47 45.03
N GLU A 370 5.97 -15.61 45.70
CA GLU A 370 5.71 -16.92 45.06
C GLU A 370 4.71 -17.75 45.84
N CYS A 371 3.85 -18.48 45.13
CA CYS A 371 2.95 -19.48 45.70
C CYS A 371 2.53 -20.52 44.67
N GLY A 372 2.76 -21.80 44.98
CA GLY A 372 2.45 -22.89 44.07
C GLY A 372 3.14 -22.68 42.72
N ARG A 373 2.34 -22.61 41.65
CA ARG A 373 2.82 -22.37 40.27
C ARG A 373 2.96 -20.89 39.88
N PHE A 374 2.73 -19.97 40.81
CA PHE A 374 2.66 -18.54 40.55
C PHE A 374 3.90 -17.84 41.12
N SER A 375 4.57 -17.06 40.27
CA SER A 375 5.61 -16.10 40.68
C SER A 375 5.13 -14.69 40.33
N PHE A 376 5.38 -13.71 41.20
CA PHE A 376 4.91 -12.33 41.03
C PHE A 376 6.05 -11.33 41.09
N VAL A 377 5.94 -10.26 40.31
CA VAL A 377 6.92 -9.17 40.27
C VAL A 377 6.21 -7.82 40.16
N PHE A 378 6.66 -6.81 40.90
CA PHE A 378 5.94 -5.54 41.03
C PHE A 378 6.82 -4.32 40.82
N SER A 379 6.18 -3.23 40.41
CA SER A 379 6.82 -1.93 40.22
C SER A 379 6.86 -1.04 41.46
N PHE A 380 6.55 -1.57 42.65
CA PHE A 380 6.66 -0.80 43.88
C PHE A 380 8.13 -0.53 44.26
N ILE A 381 8.36 0.63 44.88
CA ILE A 381 9.64 0.96 45.52
C ILE A 381 9.58 0.63 47.01
N THR A 382 8.42 0.86 47.64
CA THR A 382 8.13 0.52 49.02
C THR A 382 7.03 -0.55 49.11
N PRO A 383 7.11 -1.52 50.04
CA PRO A 383 6.11 -2.59 50.15
C PRO A 383 4.69 -2.13 50.49
N GLU A 384 4.52 -0.85 50.84
CA GLU A 384 3.25 -0.22 51.23
C GLU A 384 2.40 0.20 50.02
N GLU A 385 2.93 0.15 48.79
CA GLU A 385 2.27 0.59 47.56
C GLU A 385 1.31 -0.49 47.00
N GLN A 386 0.19 -0.74 47.69
CA GLN A 386 -0.76 -1.82 47.37
C GLN A 386 -1.34 -1.79 45.93
N GLN A 387 -1.45 -0.61 45.31
CA GLN A 387 -1.92 -0.47 43.93
C GLN A 387 -0.82 -0.59 42.87
N ALA A 388 0.43 -0.87 43.26
CA ALA A 388 1.54 -0.97 42.32
C ALA A 388 1.27 -2.06 41.27
N PRO A 389 1.36 -1.73 39.97
CA PRO A 389 1.14 -2.71 38.93
C PRO A 389 2.32 -3.69 38.87
N GLY A 390 2.00 -4.93 38.52
CA GLY A 390 2.92 -6.05 38.48
C GLY A 390 2.51 -7.10 37.47
N LEU A 391 3.35 -8.12 37.36
CA LEU A 391 3.20 -9.23 36.44
C LEU A 391 3.21 -10.53 37.23
N VAL A 392 2.32 -11.45 36.86
CA VAL A 392 2.32 -12.82 37.38
C VAL A 392 2.77 -13.78 36.28
N ARG A 393 3.61 -14.75 36.65
CA ARG A 393 4.03 -15.89 35.82
C ARG A 393 3.41 -17.17 36.38
N ILE A 394 2.72 -17.91 35.51
CA ILE A 394 2.11 -19.21 35.82
C ILE A 394 2.90 -20.29 35.11
N THR A 395 3.44 -21.24 35.86
CA THR A 395 4.24 -22.35 35.33
C THR A 395 3.38 -23.59 35.10
N LEU A 396 3.33 -24.09 33.85
CA LEU A 396 2.52 -25.24 33.45
C LEU A 396 3.37 -26.40 32.94
N GLU A 397 3.06 -27.61 33.41
CA GLU A 397 3.69 -28.86 32.99
C GLU A 397 2.82 -29.61 31.97
N LYS A 398 3.45 -30.21 30.95
CA LYS A 398 2.81 -30.81 29.77
C LYS A 398 1.91 -32.03 30.06
N HIS A 399 1.97 -32.63 31.26
CA HIS A 399 1.17 -33.81 31.64
C HIS A 399 -0.35 -33.54 31.78
N LEU A 400 -0.81 -32.31 31.53
CA LEU A 400 -2.21 -31.88 31.67
C LEU A 400 -2.97 -31.76 30.34
N PHE A 401 -2.36 -32.08 29.18
CA PHE A 401 -3.02 -32.02 27.87
C PHE A 401 -3.26 -33.43 27.31
N PRO A 402 -4.49 -33.77 26.84
CA PRO A 402 -4.73 -35.05 26.18
C PRO A 402 -3.95 -35.13 24.86
N PRO A 403 -3.41 -36.31 24.48
CA PRO A 403 -2.54 -36.44 23.32
C PRO A 403 -3.27 -36.13 22.00
N SER A 404 -2.81 -35.11 21.28
CA SER A 404 -3.28 -34.76 19.94
C SER A 404 -2.87 -35.82 18.91
N LYS A 405 -3.84 -36.31 18.12
CA LYS A 405 -3.65 -37.32 17.07
C LYS A 405 -2.59 -36.90 16.04
N LYS A 406 -1.48 -37.64 15.95
CA LYS A 406 -0.42 -37.43 14.95
C LYS A 406 -0.93 -37.70 13.52
N ARG A 407 -0.85 -36.69 12.66
CA ARG A 407 -1.04 -36.77 11.21
C ARG A 407 0.27 -37.33 10.60
N LYS A 408 0.20 -38.51 9.97
CA LYS A 408 1.35 -39.19 9.35
C LYS A 408 1.87 -38.39 8.14
N VAL A 409 3.12 -37.94 8.20
CA VAL A 409 3.89 -37.52 7.01
C VAL A 409 4.91 -38.62 6.72
N LYS A 410 4.90 -39.12 5.47
CA LYS A 410 5.80 -40.16 4.95
C LYS A 410 7.23 -39.62 4.88
N GLY A 411 8.18 -40.40 5.40
CA GLY A 411 9.59 -40.03 5.47
C GLY A 411 10.40 -40.32 4.21
N LYS A 412 11.60 -39.72 4.18
CA LYS A 412 12.83 -40.25 3.58
C LYS A 412 13.95 -40.12 4.62
N LYS A 413 14.70 -41.21 4.81
CA LYS A 413 15.86 -41.37 5.71
C LYS A 413 17.17 -41.02 4.98
N ASN A 414 18.15 -40.55 5.75
CA ASN A 414 19.54 -41.03 5.89
C ASN A 414 20.31 -39.99 6.74
N ASP A 415 20.71 -40.30 7.99
CA ASP A 415 22.06 -40.74 8.45
C ASP A 415 23.05 -39.55 8.55
N GLN A 416 23.78 -39.20 9.62
CA GLN A 416 24.24 -39.80 10.89
C GLN A 416 24.72 -38.67 11.86
N GLU A 417 24.65 -38.90 13.19
CA GLU A 417 25.58 -38.50 14.29
C GLU A 417 24.91 -38.14 15.65
N PRO A 418 25.59 -38.35 16.81
CA PRO A 418 24.99 -39.00 17.97
C PRO A 418 24.75 -38.12 19.23
N ALA A 419 23.92 -38.66 20.11
CA ALA A 419 23.84 -38.47 21.56
C ALA A 419 23.83 -37.04 22.12
N ALA A 420 22.62 -36.49 22.26
CA ALA A 420 22.27 -35.73 23.45
C ALA A 420 20.86 -36.16 23.88
N GLU A 421 20.78 -36.89 25.00
CA GLU A 421 19.55 -37.10 25.75
C GLU A 421 19.02 -35.72 26.18
N LYS A 422 18.20 -35.08 25.34
CA LYS A 422 17.38 -33.94 25.77
C LYS A 422 16.20 -34.51 26.55
N ILE A 423 16.32 -34.42 27.87
CA ILE A 423 15.22 -34.55 28.83
C ILE A 423 14.04 -33.71 28.31
N ASP A 424 12.99 -34.41 27.88
CA ASP A 424 11.71 -33.86 27.41
C ASP A 424 10.89 -33.37 28.62
N GLN A 425 11.31 -32.25 29.21
CA GLN A 425 10.54 -31.50 30.21
C GLN A 425 10.22 -30.11 29.65
N GLN A 426 9.34 -30.05 28.65
CA GLN A 426 8.81 -28.78 28.16
C GLN A 426 7.79 -28.22 29.16
N VAL A 427 8.30 -27.46 30.13
CA VAL A 427 7.55 -26.49 30.94
C VAL A 427 7.24 -25.28 30.05
N PHE A 428 6.05 -24.69 30.16
CA PHE A 428 5.73 -23.43 29.50
C PHE A 428 5.04 -22.46 30.47
N HIS A 429 5.23 -21.17 30.21
CA HIS A 429 4.78 -20.09 31.09
C HIS A 429 3.67 -19.27 30.44
N LEU A 430 2.68 -18.88 31.26
CA LEU A 430 1.67 -17.88 30.92
C LEU A 430 1.81 -16.68 31.84
N TYR A 431 1.45 -15.50 31.34
CA TYR A 431 1.60 -14.25 32.07
C TYR A 431 0.32 -13.43 32.09
N ALA A 432 0.12 -12.64 33.13
CA ALA A 432 -0.95 -11.66 33.23
C ALA A 432 -0.52 -10.46 34.09
N THR A 433 -1.20 -9.33 33.92
CA THR A 433 -1.00 -8.13 34.75
C THR A 433 -1.85 -8.21 36.01
N VAL A 434 -1.27 -7.87 37.16
CA VAL A 434 -1.95 -7.85 38.48
C VAL A 434 -1.41 -6.70 39.34
N SER A 435 -2.20 -6.17 40.27
CA SER A 435 -1.68 -5.28 41.33
C SER A 435 -1.13 -6.08 42.51
N GLN A 436 -0.38 -5.43 43.41
CA GLN A 436 0.11 -6.05 44.65
C GLN A 436 -1.03 -6.54 45.56
N GLU A 437 -2.12 -5.76 45.66
CA GLU A 437 -3.35 -6.14 46.37
C GLU A 437 -3.99 -7.40 45.77
N GLN A 438 -4.20 -7.43 44.45
CA GLN A 438 -4.76 -8.60 43.75
C GLN A 438 -3.89 -9.84 43.88
N ALA A 439 -2.57 -9.68 43.87
CA ALA A 439 -1.65 -10.78 44.13
C ALA A 439 -1.80 -11.31 45.56
N THR A 440 -1.97 -10.44 46.55
CA THR A 440 -2.21 -10.84 47.94
C THR A 440 -3.51 -11.62 48.10
N GLU A 441 -4.57 -11.23 47.39
CA GLU A 441 -5.84 -11.98 47.34
C GLU A 441 -5.69 -13.37 46.69
N LEU A 442 -4.93 -13.45 45.59
CA LEU A 442 -4.59 -14.73 44.95
C LEU A 442 -3.84 -15.68 45.90
N MET A 443 -3.00 -15.14 46.79
CA MET A 443 -2.29 -15.93 47.80
C MET A 443 -3.23 -16.54 48.85
N ALA A 444 -4.39 -15.92 49.12
CA ALA A 444 -5.36 -16.39 50.11
C ALA A 444 -6.19 -17.60 49.64
N SER A 445 -6.17 -17.93 48.35
CA SER A 445 -6.84 -19.12 47.81
C SER A 445 -6.12 -20.40 48.23
N GLU A 446 -6.87 -21.50 48.42
CA GLU A 446 -6.29 -22.76 48.94
C GLU A 446 -5.49 -23.54 47.88
N ASP A 447 -5.85 -23.45 46.60
CA ASP A 447 -5.25 -24.25 45.51
C ASP A 447 -5.06 -23.47 44.19
N ASP A 448 -4.15 -23.97 43.34
CA ASP A 448 -3.79 -23.32 42.06
C ASP A 448 -4.95 -23.22 41.06
N LYS A 449 -5.90 -24.17 41.08
CA LYS A 449 -7.05 -24.14 40.17
C LYS A 449 -8.00 -23.01 40.58
N SER A 450 -8.20 -22.81 41.88
CA SER A 450 -8.96 -21.69 42.42
C SER A 450 -8.29 -20.35 42.09
N ARG A 451 -6.95 -20.28 42.15
CA ARG A 451 -6.18 -19.08 41.74
C ARG A 451 -6.33 -18.73 40.26
N ILE A 452 -6.24 -19.72 39.35
CA ILE A 452 -6.47 -19.49 37.92
C ILE A 452 -7.92 -19.05 37.66
N ALA A 453 -8.88 -19.66 38.36
CA ALA A 453 -10.29 -19.29 38.23
C ALA A 453 -10.52 -17.83 38.66
N PHE A 454 -9.96 -17.41 39.78
CA PHE A 454 -10.04 -16.03 40.28
C PHE A 454 -9.42 -15.03 39.29
N LEU A 455 -8.21 -15.32 38.81
CA LEU A 455 -7.49 -14.47 37.87
C LEU A 455 -8.27 -14.26 36.54
N CYS A 456 -8.84 -15.33 35.98
CA CYS A 456 -9.52 -15.26 34.69
C CYS A 456 -10.99 -14.82 34.79
N LYS A 457 -11.72 -15.23 35.84
CA LYS A 457 -13.17 -15.00 35.94
C LYS A 457 -13.50 -13.78 36.78
N ASP A 458 -12.86 -13.62 37.94
CA ASP A 458 -13.20 -12.56 38.88
C ASP A 458 -12.43 -11.27 38.55
N LEU A 459 -11.15 -11.39 38.18
CA LEU A 459 -10.32 -10.24 37.75
C LEU A 459 -10.37 -9.96 36.23
N GLY A 460 -10.92 -10.88 35.43
CA GLY A 460 -11.02 -10.74 33.97
C GLY A 460 -9.67 -10.66 33.25
N ALA A 461 -8.58 -11.13 33.86
CA ALA A 461 -7.25 -10.99 33.32
C ALA A 461 -7.03 -11.92 32.10
N LYS A 462 -6.36 -11.40 31.06
CA LYS A 462 -6.00 -12.18 29.88
C LYS A 462 -4.64 -12.87 30.08
N LEU A 463 -4.62 -14.19 29.96
CA LEU A 463 -3.38 -14.97 29.98
C LEU A 463 -2.65 -14.86 28.63
N MET A 464 -1.38 -14.48 28.67
CA MET A 464 -0.55 -14.20 27.50
C MET A 464 0.66 -15.14 27.46
N GLY A 465 1.10 -15.51 26.27
CA GLY A 465 2.39 -16.18 26.06
C GLY A 465 3.57 -15.20 26.15
N TYR A 466 4.81 -15.72 26.11
CA TYR A 466 6.03 -14.92 26.26
C TYR A 466 6.08 -13.72 25.30
N ASP A 467 5.97 -13.96 23.99
CA ASP A 467 6.10 -12.90 22.98
C ASP A 467 5.00 -11.85 23.10
N SER A 468 3.75 -12.29 23.32
CA SER A 468 2.62 -11.38 23.52
C SER A 468 2.79 -10.53 24.77
N THR A 469 3.35 -11.10 25.84
CA THR A 469 3.63 -10.38 27.09
C THR A 469 4.71 -9.33 26.88
N CYS A 470 5.84 -9.70 26.27
CA CYS A 470 6.92 -8.77 25.96
C CYS A 470 6.44 -7.57 25.13
N ASN A 471 5.49 -7.78 24.22
CA ASN A 471 4.94 -6.71 23.38
C ASN A 471 3.89 -5.86 24.10
N VAL A 472 2.93 -6.48 24.79
CA VAL A 472 1.77 -5.77 25.38
C VAL A 472 2.14 -5.02 26.67
N VAL A 473 3.09 -5.54 27.46
CA VAL A 473 3.42 -4.98 28.80
C VAL A 473 4.85 -4.46 28.91
N SER A 474 5.47 -4.07 27.79
CA SER A 474 6.86 -3.56 27.73
C SER A 474 7.14 -2.38 28.68
N SER A 475 6.19 -1.44 28.79
CA SER A 475 6.26 -0.30 29.71
C SER A 475 6.26 -0.73 31.19
N LEU A 476 5.44 -1.73 31.53
CA LEU A 476 5.36 -2.28 32.89
C LEU A 476 6.65 -3.03 33.28
N ILE A 477 7.21 -3.84 32.37
CA ILE A 477 8.51 -4.52 32.57
C ILE A 477 9.60 -3.48 32.90
N SER A 478 9.64 -2.37 32.15
CA SER A 478 10.57 -1.27 32.40
C SER A 478 10.32 -0.56 33.73
N GLY A 479 9.06 -0.45 34.16
CA GLY A 479 8.68 0.05 35.49
C GLY A 479 9.23 -0.84 36.62
N ILE A 480 9.02 -2.16 36.52
CA ILE A 480 9.47 -3.15 37.51
C ILE A 480 11.00 -3.13 37.65
N LEU A 481 11.74 -3.10 36.52
CA LEU A 481 13.20 -3.05 36.54
C LEU A 481 13.75 -1.78 37.19
N ARG A 482 13.11 -0.62 36.94
CA ARG A 482 13.47 0.65 37.59
C ARG A 482 13.21 0.60 39.09
N ALA A 483 12.06 0.07 39.50
CA ALA A 483 11.67 -0.07 40.89
C ALA A 483 12.64 -0.98 41.67
N ARG A 484 13.03 -2.13 41.10
CA ARG A 484 14.05 -3.02 41.69
C ARG A 484 15.41 -2.35 41.85
N LYS A 485 15.84 -1.57 40.86
CA LYS A 485 17.08 -0.81 40.95
C LYS A 485 17.02 0.26 42.04
N ALA A 486 15.87 0.91 42.22
CA ALA A 486 15.64 1.85 43.32
C ALA A 486 15.69 1.15 44.69
N ARG A 487 15.05 -0.03 44.83
CA ARG A 487 15.13 -0.88 46.03
C ARG A 487 16.57 -1.25 46.38
N LYS A 488 17.36 -1.76 45.42
CA LYS A 488 18.79 -2.09 45.63
C LYS A 488 19.63 -0.89 46.08
N ARG A 489 19.31 0.34 45.62
CA ARG A 489 19.98 1.58 46.09
C ARG A 489 19.59 1.98 47.51
N LEU A 490 18.32 1.81 47.88
CA LEU A 490 17.82 2.08 49.24
C LEU A 490 18.39 1.08 50.26
N GLU A 491 18.55 -0.19 49.88
CA GLU A 491 19.21 -1.21 50.70
C GLU A 491 20.71 -0.95 50.85
N GLY A 492 21.39 -0.51 49.77
CA GLY A 492 22.80 -0.14 49.80
C GLY A 492 23.11 1.08 50.71
N SER A 493 22.17 2.02 50.86
CA SER A 493 22.32 3.16 51.78
C SER A 493 22.14 2.78 53.26
N LYS A 494 21.42 1.69 53.57
CA LYS A 494 21.26 1.23 54.97
C LYS A 494 22.51 0.53 55.54
N ASN A 495 23.48 0.15 54.69
CA ASN A 495 24.71 -0.52 55.10
C ASN A 495 25.90 0.42 55.41
N PHE A 496 25.73 1.74 55.30
CA PHE A 496 26.68 2.70 55.88
C PHE A 496 26.32 3.01 57.34
N LYS A 497 26.55 2.02 58.23
CA LYS A 497 26.79 2.35 59.64
C LYS A 497 28.26 2.75 59.78
N LEU A 498 28.51 4.02 60.05
CA LEU A 498 29.80 4.51 60.55
C LEU A 498 30.19 3.70 61.80
N PRO A 499 31.43 3.19 61.90
CA PRO A 499 31.96 2.72 63.17
C PRO A 499 32.32 3.94 64.03
N LEU A 500 31.58 4.08 65.14
CA LEU A 500 31.72 4.96 66.31
C LEU A 500 31.87 6.48 66.07
#